data_AF-A0A2Z6EST6-F1
#
_entry.id   AF-A0A2Z6EST6-F1
#
_cell.length_a   1.000
_cell.length_b   1.000
_cell.length_c   1.000
_cell.angle_alpha   90.00
_cell.angle_beta   90.00
_cell.angle_gamma   90.00
#
_symmetry.space_group_name_H-M   'P 1'
#
loop_
_entity.id
_entity.type
_entity.pdbx_description
1 polymer ?
#
loop_
_entity_poly.entity_id
_entity_poly.type
_entity_poly.pdbx_seq_one_letter_code
_entity_poly.pdbx_strand_id
1 'polypeptide(L)'
;MFDLGLAKLALIGVVALIVLGPQRLPRVARTVGTLLGRAQRYMSDVKAEVSRELEVEELRKMHADLAHSVHQEEQAIYDAVTSSPAQNPIEENISPSTSSWRPATSPKRSNWRIKQAVLPVWYKRAARKRAHLQSAAARMVRYKPKNLSRSF
;
A
#
# COMPACT_ATOMS: atom_id res chain seq x y z
N MET A 1 -7.25 23.86 -11.63
CA MET A 1 -6.25 24.44 -12.56
C MET A 1 -4.79 24.21 -12.12
N PHE A 2 -4.47 23.09 -11.46
CA PHE A 2 -3.09 22.65 -11.25
C PHE A 2 -2.68 21.77 -12.41
N ASP A 3 -2.20 22.40 -13.49
CA ASP A 3 -1.62 21.67 -14.60
C ASP A 3 -0.21 21.22 -14.19
N LEU A 4 -0.15 20.15 -13.39
CA LEU A 4 1.06 19.47 -12.90
C LEU A 4 1.48 18.38 -13.89
N GLY A 5 1.83 18.79 -15.10
CA GLY A 5 2.45 17.89 -16.07
C GLY A 5 3.85 17.46 -15.64
N LEU A 6 4.32 16.31 -16.14
CA LEU A 6 5.68 15.81 -15.91
C LEU A 6 6.75 16.86 -16.23
N ALA A 7 6.55 17.65 -17.29
CA ALA A 7 7.46 18.71 -17.70
C ALA A 7 7.66 19.80 -16.63
N LYS A 8 6.59 20.21 -15.95
CA LYS A 8 6.64 21.25 -14.92
C LYS A 8 7.30 20.73 -13.64
N LEU A 9 7.03 19.47 -13.26
CA LEU A 9 7.73 18.82 -12.16
C LEU A 9 9.24 18.70 -12.43
N ALA A 10 9.63 18.35 -13.66
CA ALA A 10 11.03 18.30 -14.06
C ALA A 10 11.71 19.68 -13.94
N LEU A 11 11.05 20.75 -14.42
CA LEU A 11 11.58 22.11 -14.32
C LEU A 11 11.81 22.54 -12.87
N ILE A 12 10.83 22.32 -11.99
CA ILE A 12 10.95 22.62 -10.55
C ILE A 12 12.07 21.78 -9.92
N GLY A 13 12.20 20.51 -10.32
CA GLY A 13 13.29 19.63 -9.90
C GLY A 13 14.66 20.19 -10.26
N VAL A 14 14.83 20.68 -11.50
CA VAL A 14 16.08 21.32 -11.95
C VAL A 14 16.38 22.58 -11.14
N VAL A 15 15.40 23.47 -10.95
CA VAL A 15 15.58 24.68 -10.13
C VAL A 15 15.97 24.33 -8.70
N ALA A 16 15.29 23.34 -8.10
CA ALA A 16 15.61 22.87 -6.76
C ALA A 16 17.02 22.27 -6.66
N LEU A 17 17.49 21.55 -7.70
CA LEU A 17 18.86 21.03 -7.75
C LEU A 17 19.89 22.15 -7.80
N ILE A 18 19.62 23.25 -8.52
CA ILE A 18 20.54 24.39 -8.61
C ILE A 18 20.59 25.15 -7.27
N VAL A 19 19.43 25.48 -6.72
CA VAL A 19 19.32 26.34 -5.53
C VAL A 19 19.77 25.60 -4.26
N LEU A 20 19.29 24.37 -4.08
CA LEU A 20 19.54 23.60 -2.86
C LEU A 20 20.76 22.68 -3.00
N GLY A 21 21.10 22.29 -4.22
CA GLY A 21 22.16 21.33 -4.52
C GLY A 21 21.66 19.87 -4.57
N PRO A 22 22.23 19.03 -5.46
CA PRO A 22 21.85 17.62 -5.62
C PRO A 22 22.05 16.78 -4.35
N GLN A 23 22.99 17.17 -3.50
CA GLN A 23 23.29 16.45 -2.25
C GLN A 23 22.23 16.69 -1.16
N ARG A 24 21.51 17.82 -1.21
CA ARG A 24 20.60 18.26 -0.14
C ARG A 24 19.13 18.00 -0.44
N LEU A 25 18.75 17.99 -1.72
CA LEU A 25 17.40 17.64 -2.19
C LEU A 25 16.88 16.30 -1.63
N PRO A 26 17.62 15.18 -1.65
CA PRO A 26 17.13 13.92 -1.10
C PRO A 26 16.91 13.98 0.41
N ARG A 27 17.66 14.82 1.13
CA ARG A 27 17.46 15.01 2.57
C ARG A 27 16.14 15.74 2.86
N VAL A 28 15.85 16.82 2.11
CA VAL A 28 14.60 17.58 2.26
C VAL A 28 13.40 16.76 1.82
N ALA A 29 13.48 16.08 0.69
CA ALA A 29 12.41 15.20 0.19
C ALA A 29 12.05 14.11 1.21
N ARG A 30 13.05 13.52 1.90
CA ARG A 30 12.81 12.56 2.99
C ARG A 30 12.09 13.22 4.17
N THR A 31 12.52 14.39 4.60
CA THR A 31 11.86 15.10 5.72
C THR A 31 10.42 15.44 5.38
N VAL A 32 10.19 16.12 4.25
CA VAL A 32 8.85 16.51 3.77
C VAL A 32 7.97 15.27 3.57
N GLY A 33 8.52 14.21 2.96
CA GLY A 33 7.81 12.94 2.78
C GLY A 33 7.41 12.27 4.09
N THR A 34 8.28 12.28 5.12
CA THR A 34 7.92 11.73 6.43
C THR A 34 6.86 12.56 7.16
N LEU A 35 6.85 13.89 6.97
CA LEU A 35 5.85 14.78 7.56
C LEU A 35 4.50 14.63 6.86
N LEU A 36 4.48 14.63 5.53
CA LEU A 36 3.28 14.36 4.74
C LEU A 36 2.71 12.97 5.04
N GLY A 37 3.54 11.94 5.10
CA GLY A 37 3.11 10.58 5.42
C GLY A 37 2.52 10.45 6.83
N ARG A 38 3.02 11.24 7.79
CA ARG A 38 2.43 11.34 9.13
C ARG A 38 1.10 12.08 9.09
N ALA A 39 1.05 13.26 8.46
CA ALA A 39 -0.17 14.05 8.32
C ALA A 39 -1.29 13.25 7.64
N GLN A 40 -0.97 12.49 6.60
CA GLN A 40 -1.93 11.62 5.92
C GLN A 40 -2.50 10.55 6.86
N ARG A 41 -1.69 9.97 7.76
CA ARG A 41 -2.16 9.02 8.77
C ARG A 41 -3.06 9.67 9.81
N TYR A 42 -2.70 10.86 10.31
CA TYR A 42 -3.60 11.61 11.20
C TYR A 42 -4.93 11.92 10.52
N MET A 43 -4.89 12.29 9.24
CA MET A 43 -6.10 12.53 8.47
C MET A 43 -6.94 11.26 8.30
N SER A 44 -6.31 10.08 8.13
CA SER A 44 -7.05 8.82 8.05
C SER A 44 -7.66 8.41 9.38
N ASP A 45 -6.95 8.64 10.49
CA ASP A 45 -7.43 8.31 11.83
C ASP A 45 -8.60 9.22 12.22
N VAL A 46 -8.49 10.53 11.94
CA VAL A 46 -9.59 11.50 12.14
C VAL A 46 -10.76 11.18 11.21
N LYS A 47 -10.51 10.86 9.94
CA LYS A 47 -11.59 10.40 9.03
C LYS A 47 -12.26 9.14 9.54
N ALA A 48 -11.53 8.20 10.15
CA ALA A 48 -12.11 6.98 10.69
C ALA A 48 -12.96 7.24 11.94
N GLU A 49 -12.53 8.12 12.83
CA GLU A 49 -13.31 8.54 14.01
C GLU A 49 -14.57 9.31 13.58
N VAL A 50 -14.40 10.28 12.67
CA VAL A 50 -15.48 11.13 12.17
C VAL A 50 -16.43 10.35 11.26
N SER A 51 -15.94 9.45 10.41
CA SER A 51 -16.80 8.52 9.67
C SER A 51 -17.60 7.67 10.64
N ARG A 52 -17.02 7.18 11.74
CA ARG A 52 -17.77 6.37 12.70
C ARG A 52 -18.89 7.14 13.43
N GLU A 53 -18.81 8.46 13.46
CA GLU A 53 -19.84 9.36 14.00
C GLU A 53 -20.80 9.92 12.91
N LEU A 54 -20.38 10.01 11.63
CA LEU A 54 -21.12 10.58 10.50
C LEU A 54 -21.48 9.57 9.37
N GLU A 55 -21.27 8.26 9.55
CA GLU A 55 -21.15 7.29 8.44
C GLU A 55 -22.41 7.05 7.59
N VAL A 56 -23.59 7.56 7.95
CA VAL A 56 -24.80 7.15 7.24
C VAL A 56 -25.34 8.19 6.25
N GLU A 57 -25.14 9.49 6.51
CA GLU A 57 -25.85 10.52 5.73
C GLU A 57 -24.99 11.21 4.65
N GLU A 58 -23.67 11.36 4.82
CA GLU A 58 -22.88 12.28 3.97
C GLU A 58 -22.00 11.58 2.90
N LEU A 59 -21.51 10.37 3.19
CA LEU A 59 -20.80 9.53 2.22
C LEU A 59 -21.69 9.15 1.02
N ARG A 60 -22.99 8.97 1.26
CA ARG A 60 -23.99 8.72 0.20
C ARG A 60 -24.19 9.94 -0.71
N LYS A 61 -24.21 11.14 -0.13
CA LYS A 61 -24.47 12.38 -0.86
C LYS A 61 -23.29 12.77 -1.75
N MET A 62 -22.06 12.67 -1.23
CA MET A 62 -20.86 12.95 -2.03
C MET A 62 -20.62 11.90 -3.13
N HIS A 63 -20.90 10.63 -2.88
CA HIS A 63 -20.83 9.60 -3.93
C HIS A 63 -21.89 9.82 -5.02
N ALA A 64 -23.10 10.24 -4.65
CA ALA A 64 -24.14 10.58 -5.61
C ALA A 64 -23.76 11.80 -6.45
N ASP A 65 -23.27 12.88 -5.82
CA ASP A 65 -22.84 14.10 -6.53
C ASP A 65 -21.67 13.83 -7.48
N LEU A 66 -20.67 13.05 -7.03
CA LEU A 66 -19.53 12.65 -7.88
C LEU A 66 -19.97 11.78 -9.06
N ALA A 67 -20.85 10.80 -8.83
CA ALA A 67 -21.38 9.95 -9.90
C ALA A 67 -22.14 10.77 -10.96
N HIS A 68 -22.91 11.77 -10.53
CA HIS A 68 -23.62 12.66 -11.45
C HIS A 68 -22.69 13.55 -12.27
N SER A 69 -21.62 14.09 -11.67
CA SER A 69 -20.65 14.92 -12.41
C SER A 69 -19.80 14.13 -13.41
N VAL A 70 -19.42 12.89 -13.10
CA VAL A 70 -18.66 12.03 -14.04
C VAL A 70 -19.50 11.68 -15.28
N HIS A 71 -20.78 11.36 -15.09
CA HIS A 71 -21.67 11.07 -16.21
C HIS A 71 -21.92 12.28 -17.13
N GLN A 72 -21.88 13.51 -16.59
CA GLN A 72 -22.02 14.73 -17.41
C GLN A 72 -20.74 15.05 -18.19
N GLU A 73 -19.56 14.82 -17.60
CA GLU A 73 -18.29 14.99 -18.30
C GLU A 73 -18.10 13.97 -19.43
N GLU A 74 -18.48 12.70 -19.22
CA GLU A 74 -18.43 11.69 -20.28
C GLU A 74 -19.31 12.08 -21.48
N GLN A 75 -20.54 12.55 -21.24
CA GLN A 75 -21.43 12.99 -22.32
C GLN A 75 -20.86 14.18 -23.11
N ALA A 76 -20.26 15.16 -22.42
CA ALA A 76 -19.60 16.29 -23.08
C ALA A 76 -18.37 15.85 -23.89
N ILE A 77 -17.65 14.82 -23.45
CA ILE A 77 -16.51 14.23 -24.18
C ILE A 77 -17.00 13.47 -25.43
N TYR A 78 -18.09 12.69 -25.32
CA TYR A 78 -18.68 12.00 -26.47
C TYR A 78 -19.26 12.98 -27.51
N ASP A 79 -19.88 14.07 -27.06
CA ASP A 79 -20.37 15.13 -27.94
C ASP A 79 -19.23 15.90 -28.62
N ALA A 80 -18.14 16.18 -27.91
CA ALA A 80 -16.95 16.82 -28.49
C ALA A 80 -16.22 15.92 -29.50
N VAL A 81 -16.21 14.60 -29.26
CA VAL A 81 -15.66 13.59 -30.20
C VAL A 81 -16.54 13.45 -31.44
N THR A 82 -17.86 13.60 -31.30
CA THR A 82 -18.82 13.43 -32.40
C THR A 82 -19.01 14.71 -33.24
N SER A 83 -18.79 15.89 -32.66
CA SER A 83 -19.01 17.20 -33.29
C SER A 83 -17.84 17.77 -34.08
N SER A 84 -16.71 17.06 -34.19
CA SER A 84 -15.56 17.48 -35.01
C SER A 84 -15.53 16.73 -36.35
N PRO A 85 -15.92 17.35 -37.48
CA PRO A 85 -15.88 16.69 -38.78
C PRO A 85 -14.51 16.86 -39.46
N ALA A 86 -13.93 15.71 -39.83
CA ALA A 86 -13.03 15.46 -40.95
C ALA A 86 -11.64 16.13 -41.02
N GLN A 87 -10.60 15.30 -40.90
CA GLN A 87 -9.57 15.19 -41.94
C GLN A 87 -9.02 13.76 -42.04
N ASN A 88 -8.99 13.26 -43.28
CA ASN A 88 -8.80 11.87 -43.74
C ASN A 88 -7.30 11.41 -43.73
N PRO A 89 -6.92 10.30 -44.41
CA PRO A 89 -6.64 9.00 -43.81
C PRO A 89 -5.16 8.57 -44.03
N ILE A 90 -4.65 7.62 -43.25
CA ILE A 90 -3.45 6.87 -43.67
C ILE A 90 -3.82 5.39 -43.66
N GLU A 91 -4.05 4.88 -44.87
CA GLU A 91 -3.91 3.47 -45.19
C GLU A 91 -2.47 3.05 -44.89
N GLU A 92 -2.28 2.05 -44.02
CA GLU A 92 -1.13 1.17 -44.19
C GLU A 92 -1.55 -0.28 -43.96
N ASN A 93 -1.87 -0.88 -45.10
CA ASN A 93 -1.97 -2.31 -45.37
C ASN A 93 -0.70 -3.04 -44.92
N ILE A 94 -0.80 -3.86 -43.86
CA ILE A 94 0.11 -4.99 -43.65
C ILE A 94 -0.72 -6.21 -43.22
N SER A 95 -1.07 -7.02 -44.22
CA SER A 95 -1.59 -8.39 -44.06
C SER A 95 -0.45 -9.39 -43.81
N PRO A 96 -0.71 -10.69 -43.56
CA PRO A 96 -0.71 -11.32 -42.24
C PRO A 96 0.50 -12.26 -42.06
N SER A 97 1.20 -12.20 -40.93
CA SER A 97 2.17 -13.24 -40.57
C SER A 97 1.73 -14.01 -39.33
N THR A 98 1.33 -15.24 -39.61
CA THR A 98 1.15 -16.39 -38.71
C THR A 98 2.22 -16.43 -37.63
N SER A 99 1.88 -16.01 -36.42
CA SER A 99 2.64 -16.31 -35.21
C SER A 99 1.83 -17.31 -34.38
N SER A 100 2.26 -18.56 -34.44
CA SER A 100 1.65 -19.72 -33.79
C SER A 100 1.45 -19.51 -32.28
N TRP A 101 0.20 -19.60 -31.86
CA TRP A 101 -0.20 -19.67 -30.46
C TRP A 101 0.44 -20.91 -29.80
N ARG A 102 1.40 -20.72 -28.89
CA ARG A 102 1.85 -21.76 -27.95
C ARG A 102 1.12 -21.58 -26.62
N PRO A 103 0.56 -22.65 -26.03
CA PRO A 103 -0.24 -22.54 -24.81
C PRO A 103 0.61 -22.16 -23.58
N ALA A 104 -0.07 -21.45 -22.69
CA ALA A 104 0.43 -20.81 -21.48
C ALA A 104 1.23 -21.73 -20.55
N THR A 105 2.39 -21.26 -20.11
CA THR A 105 3.05 -21.81 -18.93
C THR A 105 2.23 -21.44 -17.70
N SER A 106 1.82 -22.45 -16.94
CA SER A 106 0.96 -22.31 -15.77
C SER A 106 1.71 -21.58 -14.64
N PRO A 107 1.17 -20.50 -14.05
CA PRO A 107 1.84 -19.87 -12.92
C PRO A 107 1.77 -20.79 -11.69
N LYS A 108 2.94 -21.18 -11.21
CA LYS A 108 3.15 -21.93 -9.97
C LYS A 108 2.47 -21.22 -8.81
N ARG A 109 1.39 -21.82 -8.27
CA ARG A 109 0.65 -21.30 -7.13
C ARG A 109 1.56 -21.29 -5.90
N SER A 110 2.09 -20.11 -5.58
CA SER A 110 2.78 -19.87 -4.31
C SER A 110 1.72 -19.86 -3.21
N ASN A 111 1.76 -20.86 -2.34
CA ASN A 111 0.87 -21.01 -1.19
C ASN A 111 1.07 -19.85 -0.19
N TRP A 112 0.35 -18.75 -0.43
CA TRP A 112 0.34 -17.53 0.39
C TRP A 112 0.05 -17.79 1.87
N ARG A 113 -0.64 -18.91 2.17
CA ARG A 113 -0.97 -19.36 3.52
C ARG A 113 0.25 -19.76 4.36
N ILE A 114 1.40 -20.05 3.76
CA ILE A 114 2.63 -20.43 4.50
C ILE A 114 3.36 -19.19 5.07
N LYS A 115 2.96 -17.97 4.71
CA LYS A 115 3.65 -16.74 5.14
C LYS A 115 3.06 -16.02 6.36
N GLN A 116 2.01 -16.57 7.00
CA GLN A 116 1.29 -15.85 8.07
C GLN A 116 1.66 -16.21 9.52
N ALA A 117 2.60 -17.14 9.77
CA ALA A 117 2.92 -17.57 11.13
C ALA A 117 4.18 -16.95 11.76
N VAL A 118 4.76 -15.89 11.17
CA VAL A 118 5.90 -15.21 11.80
C VAL A 118 5.41 -13.98 12.54
N LEU A 119 5.16 -14.16 13.84
CA LEU A 119 4.92 -13.05 14.77
C LEU A 119 6.09 -12.05 14.66
N PRO A 120 5.82 -10.76 14.38
CA PRO A 120 6.87 -9.80 14.11
C PRO A 120 7.77 -9.58 15.34
N VAL A 121 9.05 -9.28 15.11
CA VAL A 121 10.07 -9.21 16.18
C VAL A 121 9.75 -8.17 17.25
N TRP A 122 9.08 -7.07 16.87
CA TRP A 122 8.61 -6.06 17.82
C TRP A 122 7.56 -6.63 18.77
N TYR A 123 6.68 -7.54 18.30
CA TYR A 123 5.65 -8.19 19.11
C TYR A 123 6.29 -9.14 20.13
N LYS A 124 7.33 -9.90 19.74
CA LYS A 124 8.11 -10.73 20.70
C LYS A 124 8.85 -9.90 21.76
N ARG A 125 9.25 -8.67 21.43
CA ARG A 125 9.96 -7.76 22.36
C ARG A 125 9.01 -7.01 23.29
N ALA A 126 7.84 -6.62 22.81
CA ALA A 126 6.80 -5.93 23.57
C ALA A 126 5.98 -6.89 24.45
N ALA A 127 5.71 -8.11 23.98
CA ALA A 127 5.01 -9.15 24.74
C ALA A 127 5.88 -9.83 25.82
N ARG A 128 7.07 -9.30 26.13
CA ARG A 128 7.77 -9.61 27.38
C ARG A 128 7.09 -8.87 28.54
N LYS A 129 5.81 -9.18 28.80
CA LYS A 129 5.43 -9.31 30.21
C LYS A 129 6.33 -10.41 30.74
N ARG A 130 7.16 -10.08 31.74
CA ARG A 130 7.98 -11.04 32.47
C ARG A 130 7.04 -12.04 33.14
N ALA A 131 6.57 -13.04 32.40
CA ALA A 131 5.94 -14.20 32.96
C ALA A 131 7.08 -15.02 33.56
N HIS A 132 7.42 -14.74 34.81
CA HIS A 132 8.07 -15.70 35.68
C HIS A 132 7.08 -16.86 35.90
N LEU A 133 6.85 -17.66 34.86
CA LEU A 133 6.36 -19.01 35.03
C LEU A 133 7.56 -19.79 35.53
N GLN A 134 7.69 -19.88 36.86
CA GLN A 134 8.55 -20.87 37.50
C GLN A 134 8.08 -22.24 36.97
N SER A 135 8.76 -22.76 35.96
CA SER A 135 8.49 -24.06 35.39
C SER A 135 8.53 -25.09 36.53
N ALA A 136 7.59 -26.03 36.56
CA ALA A 136 7.55 -27.09 37.58
C ALA A 136 8.89 -27.86 37.70
N ALA A 137 9.69 -27.89 36.62
CA ALA A 137 11.06 -28.42 36.61
C ALA A 137 12.01 -27.72 37.61
N ALA A 138 11.83 -26.43 37.89
CA ALA A 138 12.63 -25.69 38.85
C ALA A 138 12.29 -26.04 40.31
N ARG A 139 11.16 -26.70 40.59
CA ARG A 139 10.80 -27.17 41.94
C ARG A 139 11.45 -28.51 42.32
N MET A 140 12.03 -29.24 41.37
CA MET A 140 12.61 -30.57 41.64
C MET A 140 14.13 -30.60 41.75
N VAL A 141 14.77 -29.51 42.17
CA VAL A 141 16.22 -29.49 42.47
C VAL A 141 16.54 -29.95 43.91
N ARG A 142 15.53 -30.30 44.73
CA ARG A 142 15.77 -30.84 46.09
C ARG A 142 14.93 -32.07 46.42
N TYR A 143 14.82 -33.02 45.51
CA TYR A 143 14.39 -34.37 45.89
C TYR A 143 15.55 -35.36 45.68
N LYS A 144 16.24 -35.70 46.77
CA LYS A 144 17.18 -36.83 46.81
C LYS A 144 16.39 -38.04 47.33
N PRO A 145 16.16 -39.10 46.53
CA PRO A 145 15.57 -40.32 47.07
C PRO A 145 16.52 -40.93 48.12
N LYS A 146 15.99 -41.33 49.28
CA LYS A 146 16.73 -42.12 50.27
C LYS A 146 17.06 -43.49 49.66
N ASN A 147 18.33 -43.85 49.67
CA ASN A 147 18.83 -45.17 49.28
C ASN A 147 18.42 -46.21 50.32
N LEU A 148 17.38 -47.00 50.03
CA LEU A 148 17.13 -48.25 50.75
C LEU A 148 18.07 -49.31 50.18
N SER A 149 19.31 -49.34 50.69
CA SER A 149 20.20 -50.49 50.50
C SER A 149 19.61 -51.65 51.30
N ARG A 150 19.14 -52.66 50.56
CA ARG A 150 18.70 -53.96 51.07
C ARG A 150 19.84 -54.61 51.85
N SER A 151 19.54 -54.99 53.09
CA SER A 151 20.26 -56.01 53.84
C SER A 151 19.57 -57.35 53.59
N PHE A 152 20.39 -58.40 53.47
CA PHE A 152 20.09 -59.83 53.33
C PHE A 152 19.86 -60.34 51.90
#